data_AF-A0A949UI99-F1
#
_entry.id   AF-A0A949UI99-F1
#
_cell.length_a   1.000
_cell.length_b   1.000
_cell.length_c   1.000
_cell.angle_alpha   90.00
_cell.angle_beta   90.00
_cell.angle_gamma   90.00
#
_symmetry.space_group_name_H-M   'P 1'
#
loop_
_entity.id
_entity.type
_entity.pdbx_description
1 polymer ?
#
loop_
_entity_poly.entity_id
_entity_poly.type
_entity_poly.pdbx_seq_one_letter_code
_entity_poly.pdbx_strand_id
1 'polypeptide(L)'
;VKVKGVSKNERVFISVMEYLSGGCLQDRLVTPFRWKSFISVATQMCEAMDYAHRNQIIHGNLRPRNILFTDKGRVKISDFGFDEHYGEGEEGGNWYNFLGEVKSVKADIYAGGAIFYQMLTSSQRPPEWKQGKLRSSTQFDALPSSLREVILKMMALDSGQRYGTFSEVLADLKSVKVSAQPVKTAKRELRTLDDVKSRALSQVALFSVLLFMGTSASVYYTGNGPRVFGIIQAELYDLFFRLEKFVELARELLP
;
A
#
# COMPACT_ATOMS: atom_id res chain seq x y z
N VAL A 1 5.04 -20.33 4.18
CA VAL A 1 4.54 -20.48 5.58
C VAL A 1 4.29 -21.96 5.86
N LYS A 2 4.52 -22.46 7.08
CA LYS A 2 4.25 -23.87 7.43
C LYS A 2 2.75 -24.11 7.61
N VAL A 3 2.19 -24.98 6.78
CA VAL A 3 0.81 -25.48 6.91
C VAL A 3 0.78 -26.54 8.02
N LYS A 4 -0.13 -26.38 8.98
CA LYS A 4 -0.35 -27.27 10.12
C LYS A 4 -1.46 -28.29 9.86
N GLY A 5 -2.41 -27.95 9.00
CA GLY A 5 -3.51 -28.84 8.62
C GLY A 5 -4.42 -28.17 7.60
N VAL A 6 -5.21 -28.98 6.91
CA VAL A 6 -6.25 -28.53 5.99
C VAL A 6 -7.54 -29.26 6.31
N SER A 7 -8.67 -28.60 6.12
CA SER A 7 -10.01 -29.18 6.20
C SER A 7 -10.84 -28.65 5.05
N LYS A 8 -11.66 -29.51 4.45
CA LYS A 8 -12.51 -29.14 3.31
C LYS A 8 -13.87 -29.80 3.44
N ASN A 9 -14.93 -29.06 3.17
CA ASN A 9 -16.25 -29.60 2.85
C ASN A 9 -16.71 -29.05 1.49
N GLU A 10 -17.96 -29.30 1.11
CA GLU A 10 -18.51 -28.87 -0.20
C GLU A 10 -18.53 -27.35 -0.39
N ARG A 11 -18.50 -26.56 0.70
CA ARG A 11 -18.65 -25.10 0.66
C ARG A 11 -17.40 -24.33 1.06
N VAL A 12 -16.53 -24.93 1.86
CA VAL A 12 -15.43 -24.23 2.53
C VAL A 12 -14.16 -25.07 2.47
N PHE A 13 -13.06 -24.39 2.14
CA PHE A 13 -11.71 -24.88 2.33
C PHE A 13 -11.04 -24.06 3.44
N ILE A 14 -10.51 -24.73 4.45
CA ILE A 14 -9.82 -24.13 5.60
C ILE A 14 -8.38 -24.63 5.59
N SER A 15 -7.44 -23.70 5.60
CA SER A 15 -6.02 -23.99 5.80
C SER A 15 -5.57 -23.40 7.13
N VAL A 16 -5.03 -24.23 8.01
CA VAL A 16 -4.45 -23.81 9.29
C VAL A 16 -2.94 -23.72 9.11
N MET A 17 -2.36 -22.56 9.38
CA MET A 17 -0.93 -22.30 9.21
C MET A 17 -0.31 -21.74 10.48
N GLU A 18 1.03 -21.70 10.54
CA GLU A 18 1.73 -20.98 11.61
C GLU A 18 1.32 -19.50 11.65
N TYR A 19 1.09 -18.97 12.85
CA TYR A 19 0.83 -17.55 13.04
C TYR A 19 2.16 -16.79 13.05
N LEU A 20 2.21 -15.69 12.28
CA LEU A 20 3.38 -14.84 12.14
C LEU A 20 3.06 -13.46 12.74
N SER A 21 3.51 -13.24 13.97
CA SER A 21 3.18 -12.05 14.77
C SER A 21 3.78 -10.73 14.25
N GLY A 22 4.69 -10.78 13.28
CA GLY A 22 5.28 -9.58 12.67
C GLY A 22 4.37 -8.87 11.67
N GLY A 23 3.17 -9.39 11.40
CA GLY A 23 2.22 -8.82 10.43
C GLY A 23 2.66 -9.02 8.97
N CYS A 24 2.02 -8.30 8.05
CA CYS A 24 2.31 -8.38 6.62
C CYS A 24 3.03 -7.14 6.09
N LEU A 25 3.55 -7.20 4.86
CA LEU A 25 4.24 -6.08 4.23
C LEU A 25 3.29 -4.92 3.93
N GLN A 26 2.03 -5.20 3.62
CA GLN A 26 1.01 -4.17 3.35
C GLN A 26 0.95 -3.14 4.49
N ASP A 27 0.95 -3.62 5.74
CA ASP A 27 0.88 -2.78 6.94
C ASP A 27 2.14 -1.91 7.14
N ARG A 28 3.23 -2.23 6.43
CA ARG A 28 4.52 -1.55 6.52
C ARG A 28 4.76 -0.55 5.39
N LEU A 29 3.86 -0.47 4.40
CA LEU A 29 3.98 0.45 3.25
C LEU A 29 3.55 1.89 3.56
N VAL A 30 3.29 2.23 4.84
CA VAL A 30 2.92 3.57 5.29
C VAL A 30 4.03 4.61 5.05
N THR A 31 5.29 4.18 5.11
CA THR A 31 6.46 5.04 4.86
C THR A 31 7.50 4.32 4.01
N PRO A 32 8.31 5.05 3.21
CA PRO A 32 9.33 4.42 2.38
C PRO A 32 10.37 3.67 3.22
N PHE A 33 10.76 2.49 2.75
CA PHE A 33 11.79 1.70 3.37
C PHE A 33 13.15 2.37 3.24
N ARG A 34 13.93 2.36 4.33
CA ARG A 34 15.36 2.68 4.26
C ARG A 34 16.09 1.60 3.46
N TRP A 35 17.16 1.98 2.77
CA TRP A 35 17.95 1.08 1.91
C TRP A 35 18.27 -0.27 2.56
N LYS A 36 18.82 -0.27 3.78
CA LYS A 36 19.19 -1.51 4.50
C LYS A 36 17.99 -2.43 4.73
N SER A 37 16.84 -1.88 5.12
CA SER A 37 15.61 -2.65 5.35
C SER A 37 15.04 -3.17 4.05
N PHE A 38 15.03 -2.34 3.00
CA PHE A 38 14.61 -2.73 1.66
C PHE A 38 15.44 -3.91 1.13
N ILE A 39 16.77 -3.80 1.13
CA ILE A 39 17.65 -4.88 0.65
C ILE A 39 17.45 -6.17 1.44
N SER A 40 17.31 -6.08 2.76
CA SER A 40 17.07 -7.26 3.61
C SER A 40 15.77 -8.00 3.25
N VAL A 41 14.68 -7.26 3.05
CA VAL A 41 13.37 -7.84 2.69
C VAL A 41 13.39 -8.34 1.24
N ALA A 42 13.90 -7.54 0.30
CA ALA A 42 14.00 -7.89 -1.10
C ALA A 42 14.85 -9.15 -1.33
N THR A 43 15.97 -9.29 -0.60
CA THR A 43 16.82 -10.49 -0.66
C THR A 43 16.05 -11.73 -0.24
N GLN A 44 15.38 -11.70 0.92
CA GLN A 44 14.61 -12.85 1.40
C GLN A 44 13.43 -13.19 0.50
N MET A 45 12.79 -12.18 -0.10
CA MET A 45 11.73 -12.39 -1.10
C MET A 45 12.27 -13.08 -2.35
N CYS A 46 13.37 -12.57 -2.92
CA CYS A 46 14.02 -13.17 -4.09
C CYS A 46 14.42 -14.62 -3.82
N GLU A 47 15.07 -14.90 -2.67
CA GLU A 47 15.49 -16.26 -2.30
C GLU A 47 14.30 -17.21 -2.15
N ALA A 48 13.22 -16.77 -1.50
CA ALA A 48 12.02 -17.58 -1.30
C ALA A 48 11.28 -17.87 -2.61
N MET A 49 11.12 -16.87 -3.47
CA MET A 49 10.44 -17.02 -4.76
C MET A 49 11.26 -17.85 -5.73
N ASP A 50 12.58 -17.63 -5.79
CA ASP A 50 13.49 -18.42 -6.62
C ASP A 50 13.47 -19.90 -6.21
N TYR A 51 13.46 -20.18 -4.91
CA TYR A 51 13.29 -21.53 -4.39
C TYR A 51 11.96 -22.16 -4.83
N ALA A 52 10.85 -21.43 -4.73
CA ALA A 52 9.54 -21.92 -5.17
C ALA A 52 9.53 -22.22 -6.68
N HIS A 53 10.06 -21.31 -7.51
CA HIS A 53 10.11 -21.45 -8.96
C HIS A 53 10.98 -22.62 -9.41
N ARG A 54 12.13 -22.86 -8.76
CA ARG A 54 12.97 -24.06 -9.01
C ARG A 54 12.26 -25.37 -8.71
N ASN A 55 11.27 -25.34 -7.82
CA ASN A 55 10.39 -26.47 -7.51
C ASN A 55 9.08 -26.44 -8.33
N GLN A 56 9.04 -25.68 -9.44
CA GLN A 56 7.89 -25.58 -10.34
C GLN A 56 6.61 -25.03 -9.69
N ILE A 57 6.73 -24.30 -8.58
CA ILE A 57 5.61 -23.67 -7.89
C ILE A 57 5.54 -22.21 -8.30
N ILE A 58 4.52 -21.85 -9.07
CA ILE A 58 4.17 -20.45 -9.37
C ILE A 58 3.32 -19.89 -8.24
N HIS A 59 3.63 -18.69 -7.75
CA HIS A 59 2.79 -18.07 -6.72
C HIS A 59 1.48 -17.57 -7.32
N GLY A 60 1.55 -16.76 -8.38
CA GLY A 60 0.39 -16.30 -9.16
C GLY A 60 -0.56 -15.34 -8.45
N ASN A 61 -0.22 -14.91 -7.23
CA ASN A 61 -0.96 -13.94 -6.41
C ASN A 61 0.02 -13.23 -5.46
N LEU A 62 1.23 -12.92 -5.95
CA LEU A 62 2.26 -12.27 -5.14
C LEU A 62 1.87 -10.81 -4.89
N ARG A 63 1.65 -10.44 -3.64
CA ARG A 63 1.23 -9.09 -3.21
C ARG A 63 1.71 -8.80 -1.78
N PRO A 64 1.76 -7.53 -1.33
CA PRO A 64 2.29 -7.19 -0.01
C PRO A 64 1.59 -7.91 1.16
N ARG A 65 0.28 -8.18 1.06
CA ARG A 65 -0.46 -8.93 2.08
C ARG A 65 0.04 -10.36 2.27
N ASN A 66 0.62 -10.96 1.24
CA ASN A 66 1.11 -12.35 1.24
C ASN A 66 2.60 -12.44 1.63
N ILE A 67 3.23 -11.31 1.94
CA ILE A 67 4.60 -11.23 2.47
C ILE A 67 4.51 -11.00 3.98
N LEU A 68 4.74 -12.05 4.75
CA LEU A 68 4.56 -12.07 6.19
C LEU A 68 5.90 -12.00 6.92
N PHE A 69 5.87 -11.53 8.17
CA PHE A 69 7.05 -11.39 9.00
C PHE A 69 6.96 -12.19 10.29
N THR A 70 8.04 -12.87 10.65
CA THR A 70 8.20 -13.40 12.01
C THR A 70 8.39 -12.25 13.01
N ASP A 71 8.27 -12.55 14.30
CA ASP A 71 8.69 -11.69 15.42
C ASP A 71 10.13 -11.14 15.26
N LYS A 72 11.04 -11.97 14.74
CA LYS A 72 12.44 -11.61 14.44
C LYS A 72 12.65 -10.89 13.10
N GLY A 73 11.57 -10.48 12.43
CA GLY A 73 11.64 -9.75 11.16
C GLY A 73 12.07 -10.58 9.93
N ARG A 74 12.03 -11.92 10.00
CA ARG A 74 12.27 -12.78 8.83
C ARG A 74 11.04 -12.83 7.94
N VAL A 75 11.25 -12.78 6.63
CA VAL A 75 10.20 -12.86 5.62
C VAL A 75 9.76 -14.31 5.42
N LYS A 76 8.45 -14.53 5.31
CA LYS A 76 7.84 -15.76 4.81
C LYS A 76 6.71 -15.41 3.85
N ILE A 77 6.62 -16.15 2.75
CA ILE A 77 5.59 -15.94 1.73
C ILE A 77 4.45 -16.96 1.94
N SER A 78 3.21 -16.50 1.88
CA SER A 78 1.98 -17.30 2.02
C SER A 78 1.19 -17.38 0.71
N ASP A 79 0.13 -18.21 0.71
CA ASP A 79 -0.91 -18.20 -0.32
C ASP A 79 -0.44 -18.50 -1.75
N PHE A 80 0.57 -19.36 -1.88
CA PHE A 80 1.01 -19.91 -3.16
C PHE A 80 -0.12 -20.67 -3.85
N GLY A 81 -0.35 -20.39 -5.13
CA GLY A 81 -1.30 -21.13 -5.96
C GLY A 81 -2.77 -20.85 -5.66
N PHE A 82 -3.10 -20.04 -4.63
CA PHE A 82 -4.46 -19.59 -4.40
C PHE A 82 -4.82 -18.47 -5.37
N ASP A 83 -6.03 -18.53 -5.91
CA ASP A 83 -6.64 -17.38 -6.58
C ASP A 83 -6.88 -16.23 -5.60
N GLU A 84 -7.23 -15.06 -6.11
CA GLU A 84 -7.59 -13.94 -5.25
C GLU A 84 -8.92 -14.23 -4.54
N HIS A 85 -8.87 -14.60 -3.25
CA HIS A 85 -10.04 -15.04 -2.48
C HIS A 85 -10.86 -13.89 -1.86
N TYR A 86 -10.49 -12.63 -2.12
CA TYR A 86 -11.24 -11.46 -1.67
C TYR A 86 -11.71 -10.65 -2.86
N GLY A 87 -12.96 -10.87 -3.26
CA GLY A 87 -13.68 -9.91 -4.09
C GLY A 87 -14.10 -8.73 -3.24
N GLU A 88 -13.39 -7.62 -3.34
CA GLU A 88 -13.96 -6.28 -3.18
C GLU A 88 -13.31 -5.35 -4.21
N GLY A 89 -14.03 -5.06 -5.28
CA GLY A 89 -14.38 -3.67 -5.60
C GLY A 89 -13.28 -2.62 -5.80
N GLU A 90 -12.03 -2.97 -6.10
CA GLU A 90 -11.13 -1.99 -6.67
C GLU A 90 -11.43 -1.90 -8.17
N GLU A 91 -12.16 -0.86 -8.57
CA GLU A 91 -12.19 -0.38 -9.94
C GLU A 91 -10.73 -0.26 -10.45
N GLY A 92 -10.20 -1.31 -11.10
CA GLY A 92 -8.78 -1.35 -11.45
C GLY A 92 -8.14 -2.73 -11.69
N GLY A 93 -8.72 -3.82 -11.19
CA GLY A 93 -8.16 -5.18 -11.36
C GLY A 93 -6.97 -5.48 -10.45
N ASN A 94 -6.45 -6.71 -10.49
CA ASN A 94 -5.28 -7.12 -9.69
C ASN A 94 -4.04 -6.38 -10.19
N TRP A 95 -3.69 -5.28 -9.54
CA TRP A 95 -2.60 -4.43 -9.99
C TRP A 95 -1.19 -5.05 -9.91
N TYR A 96 -1.04 -6.17 -9.19
CA TYR A 96 0.21 -6.93 -9.15
C TYR A 96 0.27 -7.97 -10.27
N ASN A 97 -0.83 -8.17 -11.00
CA ASN A 97 -0.86 -8.91 -12.25
C ASN A 97 -1.01 -7.94 -13.43
N PHE A 98 -0.04 -7.93 -14.34
CA PHE A 98 -0.11 -7.09 -15.50
C PHE A 98 -1.21 -7.57 -16.46
N LEU A 99 -2.31 -6.82 -16.59
CA LEU A 99 -3.34 -6.98 -17.62
C LEU A 99 -3.86 -8.42 -17.83
N GLY A 100 -4.05 -9.18 -16.74
CA GLY A 100 -4.57 -10.56 -16.84
C GLY A 100 -3.58 -11.54 -17.48
N GLU A 101 -2.28 -11.26 -17.41
CA GLU A 101 -1.23 -12.20 -17.82
C GLU A 101 -1.39 -13.54 -17.09
N VAL A 102 -1.10 -14.62 -17.82
CA VAL A 102 -1.13 -15.99 -17.28
C VAL A 102 -0.09 -16.10 -16.17
N LYS A 103 -0.49 -16.74 -15.07
CA LYS A 103 0.40 -17.05 -13.94
C LYS A 103 1.66 -17.73 -14.46
N SER A 104 2.81 -17.09 -14.22
CA SER A 104 4.11 -17.57 -14.67
C SER A 104 5.22 -17.02 -13.77
N VAL A 105 6.43 -17.55 -13.92
CA VAL A 105 7.63 -17.01 -13.25
C VAL A 105 7.79 -15.51 -13.56
N LYS A 106 7.57 -15.13 -14.82
CA LYS A 106 7.68 -13.74 -15.29
C LYS A 106 6.59 -12.84 -14.72
N ALA A 107 5.38 -13.35 -14.51
CA ALA A 107 4.30 -12.62 -13.84
C ALA A 107 4.61 -12.40 -12.36
N ASP A 108 5.14 -13.40 -11.66
CA ASP A 108 5.59 -13.25 -10.27
C ASP A 108 6.76 -12.23 -10.15
N ILE A 109 7.67 -12.20 -11.13
CA ILE A 109 8.75 -11.19 -11.19
C ILE A 109 8.18 -9.78 -11.35
N TYR A 110 7.18 -9.59 -12.21
CA TYR A 110 6.49 -8.30 -12.35
C TYR A 110 5.88 -7.87 -11.01
N ALA A 111 5.15 -8.77 -10.36
CA ALA A 111 4.56 -8.53 -9.05
C ALA A 111 5.61 -8.14 -7.99
N GLY A 112 6.76 -8.84 -7.98
CA GLY A 112 7.89 -8.50 -7.13
C GLY A 112 8.43 -7.09 -7.39
N GLY A 113 8.51 -6.67 -8.66
CA GLY A 113 8.92 -5.33 -9.04
C GLY A 113 7.94 -4.25 -8.55
N ALA A 114 6.64 -4.50 -8.68
CA ALA A 114 5.60 -3.60 -8.17
C ALA A 114 5.68 -3.46 -6.63
N ILE A 115 5.93 -4.56 -5.92
CA ILE A 115 6.15 -4.54 -4.47
C ILE A 115 7.40 -3.72 -4.13
N PHE A 116 8.52 -3.90 -4.84
CA PHE A 116 9.76 -3.15 -4.60
C PHE A 116 9.57 -1.65 -4.85
N TYR A 117 8.83 -1.29 -5.91
CA TYR A 117 8.44 0.09 -6.17
C TYR A 117 7.68 0.69 -4.99
N GLN A 118 6.67 -0.01 -4.47
CA GLN A 118 5.87 0.49 -3.33
C GLN A 118 6.68 0.58 -2.06
N MET A 119 7.56 -0.39 -1.78
CA MET A 119 8.45 -0.32 -0.62
C MET A 119 9.31 0.95 -0.63
N LEU A 120 9.78 1.38 -1.79
CA LEU A 120 10.68 2.53 -1.92
C LEU A 120 9.96 3.87 -2.08
N THR A 121 8.68 3.86 -2.44
CA THR A 121 7.90 5.08 -2.68
C THR A 121 6.78 5.31 -1.66
N SER A 122 6.43 4.30 -0.84
CA SER A 122 5.23 4.25 -0.01
C SER A 122 3.93 4.52 -0.77
N SER A 123 3.90 4.25 -2.07
CA SER A 123 2.71 4.45 -2.88
C SER A 123 1.63 3.48 -2.44
N GLN A 124 0.47 4.01 -2.03
CA GLN A 124 -0.69 3.20 -1.66
C GLN A 124 -1.20 2.35 -2.82
N ARG A 125 -0.98 2.84 -4.05
CA ARG A 125 -1.25 2.08 -5.26
C ARG A 125 0.07 1.62 -5.91
N PRO A 126 0.09 0.41 -6.48
CA PRO A 126 1.15 -0.03 -7.37
C PRO A 126 1.24 0.88 -8.61
N PRO A 127 2.37 0.82 -9.33
CA PRO A 127 2.67 1.85 -10.31
C PRO A 127 1.77 1.75 -11.55
N GLU A 128 1.26 2.91 -11.97
CA GLU A 128 0.43 3.04 -13.17
C GLU A 128 1.31 3.15 -14.42
N TRP A 129 0.89 2.51 -15.51
CA TRP A 129 1.49 2.68 -16.83
C TRP A 129 0.61 3.60 -17.68
N LYS A 130 1.20 4.66 -18.24
CA LYS A 130 0.51 5.56 -19.18
C LYS A 130 1.32 5.63 -20.47
N GLN A 131 0.71 5.27 -21.59
CA GLN A 131 1.36 5.25 -22.92
C GLN A 131 2.69 4.47 -22.93
N GLY A 132 2.72 3.31 -22.27
CA GLY A 132 3.92 2.45 -22.23
C GLY A 132 5.03 2.91 -21.29
N LYS A 133 4.86 4.04 -20.57
CA LYS A 133 5.80 4.52 -19.57
C LYS A 133 5.25 4.39 -18.17
N LEU A 134 6.11 3.99 -17.24
CA LEU A 134 5.80 4.02 -15.82
C LEU A 134 5.54 5.46 -15.40
N ARG A 135 4.40 5.74 -14.79
CA ARG A 135 4.13 7.03 -14.17
C ARG A 135 4.99 7.16 -12.92
N SER A 136 6.14 7.82 -13.09
CA SER A 136 7.11 7.98 -12.01
C SER A 136 6.61 8.94 -10.93
N SER A 137 6.97 8.63 -9.68
CA SER A 137 6.80 9.54 -8.54
C SER A 137 8.11 10.26 -8.25
N THR A 138 8.05 11.41 -7.57
CA THR A 138 9.26 12.14 -7.17
C THR A 138 10.17 11.30 -6.28
N GLN A 139 9.59 10.42 -5.46
CA GLN A 139 10.32 9.45 -4.65
C GLN A 139 11.06 8.44 -5.52
N PHE A 140 10.40 7.91 -6.56
CA PHE A 140 11.03 6.96 -7.47
C PHE A 140 12.16 7.61 -8.26
N ASP A 141 11.95 8.81 -8.81
CA ASP A 141 12.97 9.54 -9.58
C ASP A 141 14.21 9.91 -8.76
N ALA A 142 14.06 10.06 -7.44
CA ALA A 142 15.17 10.30 -6.52
C ALA A 142 16.03 9.06 -6.24
N LEU A 143 15.60 7.86 -6.64
CA LEU A 143 16.36 6.63 -6.45
C LEU A 143 17.58 6.55 -7.39
N PRO A 144 18.66 5.86 -6.98
CA PRO A 144 19.79 5.57 -7.85
C PRO A 144 19.33 4.99 -9.19
N SER A 145 19.92 5.44 -10.31
CA SER A 145 19.55 4.98 -11.65
C SER A 145 19.61 3.47 -11.79
N SER A 146 20.68 2.85 -11.28
CA SER A 146 20.84 1.39 -11.26
C SER A 146 19.71 0.66 -10.54
N LEU A 147 19.20 1.21 -9.42
CA LEU A 147 18.06 0.63 -8.71
C LEU A 147 16.77 0.76 -9.52
N ARG A 148 16.55 1.92 -10.14
CA ARG A 148 15.39 2.14 -11.01
C ARG A 148 15.40 1.18 -12.20
N GLU A 149 16.56 0.98 -12.82
CA GLU A 149 16.73 0.05 -13.94
C GLU A 149 16.35 -1.39 -13.56
N VAL A 150 16.76 -1.86 -12.37
CA VAL A 150 16.36 -3.18 -11.85
C VAL A 150 14.84 -3.27 -11.73
N ILE A 151 14.21 -2.30 -11.07
CA ILE A 151 12.76 -2.28 -10.84
C ILE A 151 11.98 -2.17 -12.15
N LEU A 152 12.44 -1.33 -13.08
CA LEU A 152 11.83 -1.17 -14.40
C LEU A 152 11.94 -2.44 -15.25
N LYS A 153 13.09 -3.15 -15.20
CA LYS A 153 13.27 -4.42 -15.89
C LYS A 153 12.40 -5.52 -15.30
N MET A 154 12.22 -5.57 -13.97
CA MET A 154 11.26 -6.50 -13.35
C MET A 154 9.84 -6.25 -13.84
N MET A 155 9.45 -4.99 -13.98
CA MET A 155 8.09 -4.59 -14.37
C MET A 155 7.91 -4.37 -15.88
N ALA A 156 8.85 -4.80 -16.73
CA ALA A 156 8.75 -4.54 -18.17
C ALA A 156 7.42 -5.06 -18.75
N LEU A 157 6.77 -4.26 -19.60
CA LEU A 157 5.46 -4.61 -20.17
C LEU A 157 5.52 -5.91 -20.99
N ASP A 158 6.56 -6.06 -21.79
CA ASP A 158 6.90 -7.31 -22.45
C ASP A 158 7.59 -8.26 -21.45
N SER A 159 6.99 -9.42 -21.19
CA SER A 159 7.52 -10.43 -20.28
C SER A 159 8.85 -11.04 -20.75
N GLY A 160 9.13 -10.99 -22.06
CA GLY A 160 10.42 -11.37 -22.64
C GLY A 160 11.58 -10.45 -22.23
N GLN A 161 11.29 -9.19 -21.90
CA GLN A 161 12.28 -8.22 -21.43
C GLN A 161 12.55 -8.29 -19.92
N ARG A 162 11.71 -9.02 -19.17
CA ARG A 162 11.90 -9.23 -17.73
C ARG A 162 13.01 -10.23 -17.46
N TYR A 163 13.54 -10.23 -16.23
CA TYR A 163 14.46 -11.25 -15.73
C TYR A 163 13.94 -12.67 -15.90
N GLY A 164 14.83 -13.64 -16.12
CA GLY A 164 14.47 -15.06 -16.20
C GLY A 164 14.10 -15.65 -14.84
N THR A 165 14.81 -15.22 -13.80
CA THR A 165 14.72 -15.78 -12.44
C THR A 165 14.84 -14.70 -11.37
N PHE A 166 14.36 -14.99 -10.16
CA PHE A 166 14.59 -14.11 -9.01
C PHE A 166 16.07 -14.09 -8.57
N SER A 167 16.85 -15.14 -8.88
CA SER A 167 18.30 -15.13 -8.70
C SER A 167 19.00 -14.04 -9.52
N GLU A 168 18.62 -13.84 -10.78
CA GLU A 168 19.15 -12.75 -11.61
C GLU A 168 18.79 -11.37 -11.05
N VAL A 169 17.53 -11.20 -10.61
CA VAL A 169 17.09 -9.97 -9.93
C VAL A 169 17.98 -9.68 -8.72
N LEU A 170 18.24 -10.70 -7.89
CA LEU A 170 19.04 -10.56 -6.68
C LEU A 170 20.50 -10.20 -6.99
N ALA A 171 21.07 -10.76 -8.06
CA ALA A 171 22.42 -10.45 -8.51
C ALA A 171 22.55 -8.96 -8.88
N ASP A 172 21.64 -8.46 -9.72
CA ASP A 172 21.65 -7.06 -10.14
C ASP A 172 21.35 -6.13 -8.94
N LEU A 173 20.42 -6.51 -8.06
CA LEU A 173 20.11 -5.75 -6.85
C LEU A 173 21.32 -5.60 -5.90
N LYS A 174 22.12 -6.66 -5.74
CA LYS A 174 23.36 -6.64 -4.94
C LYS A 174 24.45 -5.78 -5.57
N SER A 175 24.43 -5.61 -6.89
CA SER A 175 25.39 -4.77 -7.62
C SER A 175 25.07 -3.27 -7.54
N VAL A 176 23.87 -2.90 -7.05
CA VAL A 176 23.45 -1.50 -6.89
C VAL A 176 24.39 -0.78 -5.92
N LYS A 177 25.26 0.04 -6.49
CA LYS A 177 26.09 0.98 -5.73
C LYS A 177 25.21 2.13 -5.26
N VAL A 178 24.82 2.11 -4.00
CA VAL A 178 24.31 3.32 -3.35
C VAL A 178 25.51 4.20 -3.08
N SER A 179 25.74 5.19 -3.95
CA SER A 179 26.51 6.35 -3.50
C SER A 179 25.76 6.88 -2.28
N ALA A 180 26.48 7.12 -1.19
CA ALA A 180 25.91 7.68 0.02
C ALA A 180 25.49 9.14 -0.26
N GLN A 181 24.45 9.32 -1.07
CA GLN A 181 23.69 10.54 -1.06
C GLN A 181 22.95 10.47 0.27
N PRO A 182 23.21 11.39 1.22
CA PRO A 182 22.34 11.50 2.35
C PRO A 182 20.96 11.71 1.74
N VAL A 183 20.04 10.78 1.98
CA VAL A 183 18.63 11.12 1.90
C VAL A 183 18.56 12.34 2.79
N LYS A 184 18.44 13.53 2.17
CA LYS A 184 18.05 14.73 2.87
C LYS A 184 16.77 14.28 3.52
N THR A 185 16.88 13.93 4.80
CA THR A 185 15.73 13.70 5.64
C THR A 185 15.09 15.06 5.53
N ALA A 186 14.04 15.17 4.69
CA ALA A 186 13.26 16.38 4.62
C ALA A 186 13.01 16.66 6.09
N LYS A 187 13.62 17.75 6.57
CA LYS A 187 13.50 18.17 7.95
C LYS A 187 11.99 18.16 8.11
N ARG A 188 11.48 17.20 8.86
CA ARG A 188 10.06 17.13 9.14
C ARG A 188 9.89 18.42 9.92
N GLU A 189 9.45 19.47 9.25
CA GLU A 189 8.69 20.50 9.92
C GLU A 189 7.61 19.69 10.60
N LEU A 190 7.84 19.44 11.89
CA LEU A 190 6.81 18.96 12.79
C LEU A 190 5.73 20.02 12.64
N ARG A 191 4.80 19.79 11.70
CA ARG A 191 3.58 20.55 11.60
C ARG A 191 3.00 20.46 12.99
N THR A 192 3.07 21.57 13.71
CA THR A 192 2.61 21.63 15.09
C THR A 192 1.14 21.25 15.08
N LEU A 193 0.67 20.62 16.16
CA LEU A 193 -0.75 20.30 16.31
C LEU A 193 -1.63 21.55 16.08
N ASP A 194 -1.07 22.73 16.31
CA ASP A 194 -1.71 24.03 16.07
C ASP A 194 -1.98 24.31 14.58
N ASP A 195 -1.11 23.89 13.67
CA ASP A 195 -1.30 24.07 12.21
C ASP A 195 -2.42 23.17 11.68
N VAL A 196 -2.51 21.95 12.19
CA VAL A 196 -3.59 21.01 11.84
C VAL A 196 -4.92 21.48 12.43
N LYS A 197 -4.92 21.96 13.68
CA LYS A 197 -6.10 22.55 14.33
C LYS A 197 -6.58 23.81 13.63
N SER A 198 -5.67 24.71 13.26
CA SER A 198 -5.96 25.96 12.54
C SER A 198 -6.70 25.72 11.22
N ARG A 199 -6.26 24.73 10.44
CA ARG A 199 -6.91 24.36 9.18
C ARG A 199 -8.25 23.66 9.39
N ALA A 200 -8.34 22.76 10.39
CA ALA A 200 -9.61 22.12 10.74
C ALA A 200 -10.65 23.15 11.22
N LEU A 201 -10.25 24.09 12.07
CA LEU A 201 -11.10 25.20 12.52
C LEU A 201 -11.54 26.09 11.36
N SER A 202 -10.64 26.39 10.43
CA SER A 202 -10.96 27.20 9.24
C SER A 202 -11.93 26.49 8.29
N GLN A 203 -11.81 25.17 8.13
CA GLN A 203 -12.73 24.36 7.33
C GLN A 203 -14.11 24.24 7.99
N VAL A 204 -14.16 24.03 9.31
CA VAL A 204 -15.43 24.02 10.07
C VAL A 204 -16.10 25.39 10.01
N ALA A 205 -15.34 26.48 10.16
CA ALA A 205 -15.89 27.84 10.05
C ALA A 205 -16.47 28.11 8.65
N LEU A 206 -15.77 27.70 7.59
CA LEU A 206 -16.26 27.85 6.21
C LEU A 206 -17.55 27.04 5.99
N PHE A 207 -17.61 25.82 6.51
CA PHE A 207 -18.80 24.97 6.41
C PHE A 207 -19.99 25.58 7.15
N SER A 208 -19.77 26.10 8.36
CA SER A 208 -20.81 26.79 9.15
C SER A 208 -21.35 28.04 8.46
N VAL A 209 -20.49 28.81 7.77
CA VAL A 209 -20.92 29.99 6.99
C VAL A 209 -21.77 29.59 5.80
N LEU A 210 -21.35 28.56 5.04
CA LEU A 210 -22.11 28.04 3.90
C LEU A 210 -23.48 27.50 4.33
N LEU A 211 -23.52 26.82 5.47
CA LEU A 211 -24.74 26.30 6.06
C LEU A 211 -25.68 27.43 6.50
N PHE A 212 -25.15 28.48 7.14
CA PHE A 212 -25.92 29.65 7.54
C PHE A 212 -26.52 30.38 6.32
N MET A 213 -25.74 30.56 5.25
CA MET A 213 -26.24 31.10 3.98
C MET A 213 -27.33 30.22 3.37
N GLY A 214 -27.12 28.89 3.35
CA GLY A 214 -28.11 27.93 2.86
C GLY A 214 -29.42 27.95 3.64
N THR A 215 -29.36 28.04 4.97
CA THR A 215 -30.56 28.15 5.82
C THR A 215 -31.27 29.49 5.63
N SER A 216 -30.52 30.59 5.51
CA SER A 216 -31.09 31.93 5.28
C SER A 216 -31.81 31.99 3.92
N ALA A 217 -31.20 31.41 2.89
CA ALA A 217 -31.82 31.27 1.57
C ALA A 217 -33.07 30.36 1.63
N SER A 218 -32.98 29.21 2.31
CA SER A 218 -34.12 28.29 2.45
C SER A 218 -35.31 28.94 3.19
N VAL A 219 -35.05 29.69 4.26
CA VAL A 219 -36.07 30.47 5.00
C VAL A 219 -36.73 31.51 4.09
N TYR A 220 -35.91 32.26 3.33
CA TYR A 220 -36.37 33.31 2.43
C TYR A 220 -37.24 32.77 1.28
N TYR A 221 -36.88 31.61 0.72
CA TYR A 221 -37.57 31.06 -0.46
C TYR A 221 -38.71 30.08 -0.14
N THR A 222 -38.73 29.44 1.04
CA THR A 222 -39.68 28.34 1.31
C THR A 222 -40.55 28.53 2.56
N GLY A 223 -40.24 29.50 3.43
CA GLY A 223 -40.99 29.74 4.68
C GLY A 223 -40.92 28.62 5.73
N ASN A 224 -40.17 27.53 5.48
CA ASN A 224 -40.12 26.32 6.32
C ASN A 224 -38.88 26.22 7.23
N GLY A 225 -38.28 27.37 7.57
CA GLY A 225 -37.07 27.49 8.39
C GLY A 225 -36.92 26.54 9.58
N PRO A 226 -37.95 26.36 10.44
CA PRO A 226 -37.82 25.61 11.69
C PRO A 226 -37.54 24.10 11.51
N ARG A 227 -38.03 23.46 10.44
CA ARG A 227 -37.83 22.02 10.21
C ARG A 227 -36.45 21.71 9.63
N VAL A 228 -35.94 22.58 8.75
CA VAL A 228 -34.60 22.46 8.16
C VAL A 228 -33.53 22.72 9.23
N PHE A 229 -33.79 23.66 10.15
CA PHE A 229 -32.89 23.96 11.25
C PHE A 229 -32.65 22.78 12.20
N GLY A 230 -33.71 22.01 12.53
CA GLY A 230 -33.59 20.86 13.44
C GLY A 230 -32.75 19.70 12.89
N ILE A 231 -32.87 19.40 11.60
CA ILE A 231 -32.09 18.33 10.94
C ILE A 231 -30.61 18.73 10.86
N ILE A 232 -30.35 19.97 10.47
CA ILE A 232 -28.99 20.50 10.32
C ILE A 232 -28.27 20.61 11.68
N GLN A 233 -28.99 21.02 12.73
CA GLN A 233 -28.42 21.10 14.07
C GLN A 233 -28.02 19.71 14.58
N ALA A 234 -28.80 18.66 14.30
CA ALA A 234 -28.46 17.29 14.68
C ALA A 234 -27.20 16.77 13.96
N GLU A 235 -27.06 17.03 12.67
CA GLU A 235 -25.86 16.63 11.91
C GLU A 235 -24.60 17.39 12.34
N LEU A 236 -24.71 18.68 12.66
CA LEU A 236 -23.59 19.47 13.18
C LEU A 236 -23.13 18.98 14.56
N TYR A 237 -24.06 18.62 15.45
CA TYR A 237 -23.71 18.04 16.75
C TYR A 237 -23.02 16.68 16.59
N ASP A 238 -23.48 15.81 15.69
CA ASP A 238 -22.83 14.52 15.44
C ASP A 238 -21.43 14.69 14.82
N LEU A 239 -21.28 15.64 13.90
CA LEU A 239 -19.97 15.97 13.31
C LEU A 239 -19.00 16.52 14.35
N PHE A 240 -19.45 17.43 15.21
CA PHE A 240 -18.65 18.00 16.29
C PHE A 240 -18.22 16.93 17.31
N PHE A 241 -19.14 16.04 17.69
CA PHE A 241 -18.86 14.94 18.60
C PHE A 241 -17.84 13.93 18.02
N ARG A 242 -17.92 13.63 16.72
CA ARG A 242 -16.93 12.79 16.02
C ARG A 242 -15.56 13.47 15.94
N LEU A 243 -15.53 14.79 15.74
CA LEU A 243 -14.30 15.58 15.73
C LEU A 243 -13.64 15.62 17.11
N GLU A 244 -14.40 15.81 18.20
CA GLU A 244 -13.86 15.74 19.56
C GLU A 244 -13.25 14.36 19.87
N LYS A 245 -13.97 13.28 19.57
CA LYS A 245 -13.45 11.92 19.76
C LYS A 245 -12.20 11.63 18.94
N PHE A 246 -12.14 12.13 17.71
CA PHE A 246 -10.94 12.00 16.86
C PHE A 246 -9.74 12.76 17.47
N VAL A 247 -9.96 13.94 18.04
CA VAL A 247 -8.92 14.74 18.70
C VAL A 247 -8.46 14.10 20.01
N GLU A 248 -9.35 13.49 20.79
CA GLU A 248 -8.99 12.71 21.99
C GLU A 248 -8.16 11.48 21.62
N LEU A 249 -8.59 10.71 20.62
CA LEU A 249 -7.85 9.54 20.14
C LEU A 249 -6.46 9.91 19.60
N ALA A 250 -6.36 11.06 18.93
CA ALA A 250 -5.08 11.59 18.47
C ALA A 250 -4.16 12.03 19.61
N ARG A 251 -4.70 12.46 20.76
CA ARG A 251 -3.92 12.78 21.97
C ARG A 251 -3.39 11.54 22.68
N GLU A 252 -4.14 10.45 22.70
CA GLU A 252 -3.70 9.19 23.34
C GLU A 252 -2.63 8.44 22.52
N LEU A 253 -2.61 8.63 21.20
CA LEU A 253 -1.70 7.94 20.28
C LEU A 253 -0.37 8.69 20.01
N LEU A 254 -0.16 9.85 20.63
CA LEU A 254 1.08 10.62 20.54
C LEU A 254 1.66 10.77 21.96
N PRO A 255 2.95 10.41 22.20
CA PRO A 255 3.57 10.56 23.52
C PRO A 255 3.76 12.02 23.93
#